data_AF-A0A2V6IBD0-F1
#
_entry.id   AF-A0A2V6IBD0-F1
#
_cell.length_a   1.000
_cell.length_b   1.000
_cell.length_c   1.000
_cell.angle_alpha   90.00
_cell.angle_beta   90.00
_cell.angle_gamma   90.00
#
_symmetry.space_group_name_H-M   'P 1'
#
loop_
_entity.id
_entity.type
_entity.pdbx_description
1 polymer ?
#
loop_
_entity_poly.entity_id
_entity_poly.type
_entity_poly.pdbx_seq_one_letter_code
_entity_poly.pdbx_strand_id
1 'polypeptide(L)'
;LRVSNRSPERGEALALAVNGRAIAFEQWLEQCREVDILITSTASEVPLLWQEKLAPMLRERIDRPLFIIDIAVPRDVAPDVNALDGVYLYDIDSLQSIAEQSLATRRAQVAAAEQIISQHVAEFDEMIARELNCPAQSSEHPTVGIVEQGS
;
A
#
# COMPACT_ATOMS: atom_id res chain seq x y z
N LEU A 1 24.40 11.31 -4.38
CA LEU A 1 24.33 9.92 -3.88
C LEU A 1 25.69 9.54 -3.28
N ARG A 2 25.74 8.89 -2.11
CA ARG A 2 26.97 8.46 -1.43
C ARG A 2 27.04 6.93 -1.44
N VAL A 3 28.20 6.36 -1.70
CA VAL A 3 28.41 4.90 -1.79
C VAL A 3 29.50 4.49 -0.82
N SER A 4 29.22 3.48 0.01
CA SER A 4 30.14 2.91 1.00
C SER A 4 30.32 1.42 0.75
N ASN A 5 31.54 0.90 0.88
CA ASN A 5 31.84 -0.52 0.72
C ASN A 5 33.09 -0.90 1.53
N ARG A 6 33.16 -2.15 2.04
CA ARG A 6 34.35 -2.66 2.74
C ARG A 6 35.57 -2.83 1.82
N SER A 7 35.37 -2.96 0.51
CA SER A 7 36.42 -2.84 -0.50
C SER A 7 36.33 -1.45 -1.12
N PRO A 8 37.35 -0.57 -0.93
CA PRO A 8 37.37 0.76 -1.52
C PRO A 8 37.19 0.72 -3.04
N GLU A 9 37.84 -0.23 -3.71
CA GLU A 9 37.82 -0.39 -5.17
C GLU A 9 36.40 -0.67 -5.69
N ARG A 10 35.64 -1.50 -4.98
CA ARG A 10 34.22 -1.77 -5.30
C ARG A 10 33.34 -0.56 -5.00
N GLY A 11 33.63 0.16 -3.92
CA GLY A 11 32.93 1.40 -3.56
C GLY A 11 33.11 2.50 -4.60
N GLU A 12 34.34 2.71 -5.07
CA GLU A 12 34.70 3.66 -6.12
C GLU A 12 34.09 3.29 -7.47
N ALA A 13 34.18 2.03 -7.89
CA ALA A 13 33.59 1.56 -9.14
C ALA A 13 32.06 1.75 -9.17
N LEU A 14 31.37 1.41 -8.07
CA LEU A 14 29.93 1.61 -7.96
C LEU A 14 29.58 3.10 -7.89
N ALA A 15 30.34 3.91 -7.13
CA ALA A 15 30.14 5.36 -7.07
C ALA A 15 30.24 6.01 -8.45
N LEU A 16 31.24 5.63 -9.26
CA LEU A 16 31.40 6.12 -10.63
C LEU A 16 30.20 5.73 -11.51
N ALA A 17 29.77 4.46 -11.46
CA ALA A 17 28.65 3.96 -12.26
C ALA A 17 27.31 4.69 -12.00
N VAL A 18 27.09 5.16 -10.76
CA VAL A 18 25.87 5.90 -10.37
C VAL A 18 26.07 7.42 -10.31
N ASN A 19 27.21 7.93 -10.81
CA ASN A 19 27.61 9.34 -10.74
C ASN A 19 27.51 9.93 -9.30
N GLY A 20 27.86 9.11 -8.31
CA GLY A 20 27.89 9.43 -6.89
C GLY A 20 29.30 9.68 -6.36
N ARG A 21 29.44 9.69 -5.03
CA ARG A 21 30.72 9.84 -4.33
C ARG A 21 30.98 8.63 -3.44
N ALA A 22 32.16 8.03 -3.58
CA ALA A 22 32.65 7.03 -2.63
C ALA A 22 33.00 7.68 -1.28
N ILE A 23 32.69 6.98 -0.19
CA ILE A 23 33.05 7.34 1.18
C ILE A 23 33.72 6.14 1.85
N ALA A 24 34.58 6.39 2.84
CA ALA A 24 35.18 5.33 3.64
C ALA A 24 34.09 4.54 4.39
N PHE A 25 34.31 3.24 4.57
CA PHE A 25 33.32 2.38 5.23
C PHE A 25 33.06 2.85 6.67
N GLU A 26 34.11 3.21 7.38
CA GLU A 26 34.08 3.67 8.77
C GLU A 26 33.24 4.93 8.97
N GLN A 27 33.04 5.73 7.91
CA GLN A 27 32.33 7.01 7.93
C GLN A 27 30.85 6.89 7.53
N TRP A 28 30.36 5.71 7.11
CA TRP A 28 29.00 5.58 6.56
C TRP A 28 27.92 5.97 7.58
N LEU A 29 28.11 5.60 8.85
CA LEU A 29 27.14 5.86 9.92
C LEU A 29 26.95 7.36 10.15
N GLU A 30 28.02 8.14 10.10
CA GLU A 30 27.97 9.60 10.30
C GLU A 30 27.16 10.31 9.21
N GLN A 31 27.11 9.74 8.00
CA GLN A 31 26.32 10.29 6.90
C GLN A 31 24.80 10.22 7.18
N CYS A 32 24.35 9.38 8.11
CA CYS A 32 22.95 9.26 8.49
C CYS A 32 22.38 10.56 9.10
N ARG A 33 23.23 11.53 9.50
CA ARG A 33 22.82 12.90 9.83
C ARG A 33 22.24 13.68 8.65
N GLU A 34 22.73 13.38 7.45
CA GLU A 34 22.51 14.20 6.26
C GLU A 34 21.67 13.52 5.18
N VAL A 35 21.79 12.20 4.99
CA VAL A 35 21.04 11.48 3.95
C VAL A 35 19.60 11.21 4.37
N ASP A 36 18.62 11.36 3.48
CA ASP A 36 17.22 11.08 3.80
C ASP A 36 16.82 9.62 3.52
N ILE A 37 17.63 8.91 2.71
CA ILE A 37 17.45 7.49 2.39
C ILE A 37 18.80 6.78 2.56
N LEU A 38 18.80 5.70 3.35
CA LEU A 38 19.88 4.73 3.49
C LEU A 38 19.45 3.41 2.82
N ILE A 39 20.30 2.85 1.97
CA ILE A 39 20.08 1.53 1.34
C ILE A 39 21.20 0.60 1.80
N THR A 40 20.84 -0.56 2.36
CA THR A 40 21.79 -1.55 2.90
C THR A 40 21.67 -2.87 2.13
N SER A 41 22.82 -3.45 1.79
CA SER A 41 22.95 -4.61 0.89
C SER A 41 24.34 -5.27 1.06
N THR A 42 24.83 -5.38 2.28
CA THR A 42 26.13 -5.99 2.58
C THR A 42 26.00 -7.51 2.79
N ALA A 43 27.14 -8.19 2.79
CA ALA A 43 27.24 -9.62 3.10
C ALA A 43 27.70 -9.83 4.55
N SER A 44 27.07 -9.13 5.50
CA SER A 44 27.39 -9.25 6.92
C SER A 44 26.57 -10.36 7.57
N GLU A 45 27.19 -11.23 8.35
CA GLU A 45 26.50 -12.29 9.10
C GLU A 45 25.73 -11.76 10.33
N VAL A 46 26.09 -10.55 10.77
CA VAL A 46 25.52 -9.83 11.91
C VAL A 46 25.09 -8.45 11.41
N PRO A 47 23.96 -7.89 11.89
CA PRO A 47 23.58 -6.51 11.62
C PRO A 47 24.73 -5.52 11.83
N LEU A 48 24.66 -4.39 11.13
CA LEU A 48 25.62 -3.29 11.22
C LEU A 48 25.04 -2.08 11.97
N LEU A 49 23.71 -1.94 11.90
CA LEU A 49 22.93 -0.85 12.47
C LEU A 49 21.96 -1.37 13.55
N TRP A 50 21.96 -0.70 14.69
CA TRP A 50 21.09 -0.91 15.84
C TRP A 50 20.60 0.42 16.38
N GLN A 51 19.54 0.40 17.19
CA GLN A 51 18.95 1.57 17.82
C GLN A 51 19.99 2.53 18.44
N GLU A 52 20.93 2.02 19.23
CA GLU A 52 21.91 2.83 19.98
C GLU A 52 22.92 3.54 19.07
N LYS A 53 23.23 2.96 17.92
CA LYS A 53 24.12 3.57 16.92
C LYS A 53 23.44 4.67 16.13
N LEU A 54 22.15 4.52 15.85
CA LEU A 54 21.40 5.47 15.03
C LEU A 54 20.87 6.65 15.85
N ALA A 55 20.38 6.41 17.06
CA ALA A 55 19.73 7.42 17.90
C ALA A 55 20.53 8.74 18.09
N PRO A 56 21.87 8.74 18.22
CA PRO A 56 22.64 9.99 18.27
C PRO A 56 22.56 10.81 16.99
N MET A 57 22.47 10.17 15.81
CA MET A 57 22.38 10.85 14.51
C MET A 57 21.02 11.54 14.33
N LEU A 58 19.95 10.94 14.85
CA LEU A 58 18.57 11.45 14.71
C LEU A 58 18.33 12.76 15.47
N ARG A 59 19.07 13.03 16.54
CA ARG A 59 18.96 14.29 17.31
C ARG A 59 19.28 15.53 16.46
N GLU A 60 20.04 15.34 15.39
CA GLU A 60 20.43 16.40 14.44
C GLU A 60 19.43 16.51 13.26
N ARG A 61 18.36 15.70 13.25
CA ARG A 61 17.39 15.55 12.14
C ARG A 61 15.97 16.01 12.50
N ILE A 62 15.83 17.24 12.99
CA ILE A 62 14.50 17.84 13.26
C ILE A 62 13.68 17.87 11.96
N ASP A 63 12.47 17.31 11.99
CA ASP A 63 11.52 17.17 10.88
C ASP A 63 12.10 16.54 9.58
N ARG A 64 13.17 15.75 9.71
CA ARG A 64 13.86 15.08 8.59
C ARG A 64 13.90 13.57 8.79
N PRO A 65 12.83 12.83 8.41
CA PRO A 65 12.81 11.38 8.59
C PRO A 65 13.95 10.70 7.85
N LEU A 66 14.34 9.51 8.31
CA LEU A 66 15.32 8.64 7.67
C LEU A 66 14.61 7.37 7.21
N PHE A 67 14.56 7.18 5.90
CA PHE A 67 14.10 5.95 5.28
C PHE A 67 15.27 4.97 5.17
N ILE A 68 15.07 3.74 5.62
CA ILE A 68 16.08 2.69 5.56
C ILE A 68 15.50 1.54 4.74
N ILE A 69 16.18 1.17 3.66
CA ILE A 69 15.80 0.08 2.77
C ILE A 69 16.84 -1.03 2.91
N ASP A 70 16.51 -2.08 3.67
CA ASP A 70 17.40 -3.22 3.89
C ASP A 70 17.06 -4.37 2.93
N ILE A 71 17.96 -4.63 1.99
CA ILE A 71 17.88 -5.72 1.02
C ILE A 71 18.91 -6.82 1.27
N ALA A 72 19.59 -6.80 2.43
CA ALA A 72 20.58 -7.80 2.81
C ALA A 72 19.95 -9.08 3.40
N VAL A 73 20.59 -10.22 3.14
CA VAL A 73 20.24 -11.52 3.74
C VAL A 73 21.54 -12.22 4.17
N PRO A 74 21.84 -12.33 5.48
CA PRO A 74 21.11 -11.80 6.63
C PRO A 74 20.96 -10.27 6.63
N ARG A 75 20.01 -9.73 7.41
CA ARG A 75 19.71 -8.29 7.49
C ARG A 75 20.90 -7.48 8.00
N ASP A 76 21.16 -6.34 7.36
CA ASP A 76 22.14 -5.35 7.81
C ASP A 76 21.59 -4.50 8.97
N VAL A 77 20.27 -4.43 9.15
CA VAL A 77 19.61 -3.53 10.10
C VAL A 77 18.80 -4.31 11.12
N ALA A 78 19.06 -4.08 12.41
CA ALA A 78 18.31 -4.70 13.49
C ALA A 78 16.84 -4.18 13.50
N PRO A 79 15.83 -5.04 13.75
CA PRO A 79 14.43 -4.62 13.75
C PRO A 79 14.07 -3.55 14.80
N ASP A 80 14.87 -3.45 15.88
CA ASP A 80 14.72 -2.44 16.94
C ASP A 80 14.86 -0.99 16.44
N VAL A 81 15.55 -0.78 15.32
CA VAL A 81 15.73 0.53 14.68
C VAL A 81 14.41 1.18 14.30
N ASN A 82 13.37 0.39 14.01
CA ASN A 82 12.03 0.89 13.66
C ASN A 82 11.22 1.39 14.88
N ALA A 83 11.76 1.29 16.10
CA ALA A 83 11.19 1.90 17.31
C ALA A 83 11.68 3.34 17.55
N LEU A 84 12.51 3.90 16.66
CA LEU A 84 12.97 5.29 16.73
C LEU A 84 12.03 6.24 15.99
N ASP A 85 11.63 7.32 16.67
CA ASP A 85 10.84 8.39 16.05
C ASP A 85 11.58 8.97 14.84
N GLY A 86 10.85 9.12 13.73
CA GLY A 86 11.40 9.63 12.47
C GLY A 86 12.23 8.61 11.66
N VAL A 87 12.25 7.32 12.04
CA VAL A 87 12.85 6.26 11.23
C VAL A 87 11.77 5.37 10.61
N TYR A 88 11.97 4.99 9.36
CA TYR A 88 11.12 4.03 8.66
C TYR A 88 11.99 2.94 8.03
N LEU A 89 11.97 1.74 8.63
CA LEU A 89 12.68 0.58 8.12
C LEU A 89 11.75 -0.24 7.20
N TYR A 90 12.20 -0.45 5.96
CA TYR A 90 11.57 -1.31 4.97
C TYR A 90 12.56 -2.37 4.51
N ASP A 91 12.05 -3.58 4.30
CA ASP A 91 12.71 -4.62 3.52
C ASP A 91 11.97 -4.82 2.18
N ILE A 92 12.55 -5.63 1.30
CA ILE A 92 11.99 -5.91 -0.03
C ILE A 92 10.60 -6.55 0.03
N ASP A 93 10.34 -7.37 1.05
CA ASP A 93 9.07 -8.09 1.25
C ASP A 93 7.97 -7.14 1.77
N SER A 94 8.32 -6.19 2.64
CA SER A 94 7.41 -5.18 3.18
C SER A 94 6.87 -4.25 2.10
N LEU A 95 7.71 -3.90 1.12
CA LEU A 95 7.29 -3.11 -0.05
C LEU A 95 6.30 -3.89 -0.94
N GLN A 96 6.47 -5.22 -1.07
CA GLN A 96 5.50 -6.07 -1.76
C GLN A 96 4.16 -6.16 -1.00
N SER A 97 4.19 -6.35 0.32
CA SER A 97 2.96 -6.47 1.13
C SER A 97 2.06 -5.23 1.03
N ILE A 98 2.63 -4.02 0.99
CA ILE A 98 1.88 -2.77 0.81
C ILE A 98 1.24 -2.69 -0.59
N ALA A 99 1.94 -3.17 -1.63
CA ALA A 99 1.40 -3.24 -2.99
C ALA A 99 0.27 -4.29 -3.12
N GLU A 100 0.39 -5.42 -2.43
CA GLU A 100 -0.64 -6.47 -2.41
C GLU A 100 -1.91 -6.04 -1.65
N GLN A 101 -1.77 -5.37 -0.50
CA GLN A 101 -2.90 -4.76 0.20
C GLN A 101 -3.64 -3.75 -0.68
N SER A 102 -2.90 -2.94 -1.44
CA SER A 102 -3.46 -2.00 -2.41
C SER A 102 -4.23 -2.69 -3.54
N LEU A 103 -3.80 -3.88 -3.98
CA LEU A 103 -4.50 -4.69 -4.97
C LEU A 103 -5.76 -5.36 -4.41
N ALA A 104 -5.70 -5.85 -3.16
CA ALA A 104 -6.84 -6.45 -2.47
C ALA A 104 -7.97 -5.43 -2.25
N THR A 105 -7.65 -4.21 -1.81
CA THR A 105 -8.63 -3.12 -1.65
C THR A 105 -9.31 -2.76 -2.98
N ARG A 106 -8.56 -2.68 -4.08
CA ARG A 106 -9.14 -2.42 -5.41
C ARG A 106 -10.08 -3.53 -5.87
N ARG A 107 -9.71 -4.80 -5.66
CA ARG A 107 -10.58 -5.94 -5.98
C ARG A 107 -11.88 -5.94 -5.18
N ALA A 108 -11.82 -5.59 -3.88
CA ALA A 108 -13.00 -5.47 -3.05
C ALA A 108 -13.95 -4.34 -3.51
N GLN A 109 -13.42 -3.20 -3.96
CA GLN A 109 -14.26 -2.12 -4.50
C GLN A 109 -14.88 -2.45 -5.86
N VAL A 110 -14.18 -3.19 -6.73
CA VAL A 110 -14.77 -3.70 -7.99
C VAL A 110 -15.93 -4.66 -7.70
N ALA A 111 -15.74 -5.63 -6.81
CA ALA A 111 -16.81 -6.57 -6.45
C ALA A 111 -18.03 -5.88 -5.82
N ALA A 112 -17.82 -4.86 -4.98
CA ALA A 112 -18.90 -4.05 -4.42
C ALA A 112 -19.65 -3.24 -5.50
N ALA A 113 -18.94 -2.68 -6.49
CA ALA A 113 -19.55 -2.00 -7.62
C ALA A 113 -20.35 -2.95 -8.51
N GLU A 114 -19.85 -4.16 -8.78
CA GLU A 114 -20.55 -5.20 -9.54
C GLU A 114 -21.85 -5.65 -8.83
N GLN A 115 -21.85 -5.76 -7.50
CA GLN A 115 -23.06 -6.05 -6.73
C GLN A 115 -24.10 -4.91 -6.83
N ILE A 116 -23.67 -3.66 -6.72
CA ILE A 116 -24.56 -2.49 -6.88
C ILE A 116 -25.16 -2.45 -8.29
N ILE A 117 -24.34 -2.69 -9.33
CA ILE A 117 -24.82 -2.76 -10.72
C ILE A 117 -25.82 -3.91 -10.90
N SER A 118 -25.52 -5.11 -10.39
CA SER A 118 -26.42 -6.27 -10.51
C SER A 118 -27.76 -6.04 -9.81
N GLN A 119 -27.74 -5.39 -8.64
CA GLN A 119 -28.95 -5.02 -7.91
C GLN A 119 -29.81 -4.03 -8.72
N HIS A 120 -29.21 -2.97 -9.26
CA HIS A 120 -29.94 -2.00 -10.08
C HIS A 120 -30.44 -2.55 -11.42
N VAL A 121 -29.72 -3.51 -12.03
CA VAL A 121 -30.21 -4.22 -13.23
C VAL A 121 -31.45 -5.05 -12.88
N ALA A 122 -31.44 -5.80 -11.76
CA ALA A 122 -32.61 -6.57 -11.33
C ALA A 122 -33.82 -5.68 -10.99
N GLU A 123 -33.60 -4.55 -10.31
CA GLU A 123 -34.64 -3.55 -10.03
C GLU A 123 -35.22 -2.94 -11.31
N PHE A 124 -34.37 -2.68 -12.31
CA PHE A 124 -34.78 -2.14 -13.61
C PHE A 124 -35.57 -3.16 -14.45
N ASP A 125 -35.16 -4.44 -14.45
CA ASP A 125 -35.89 -5.53 -15.10
C ASP A 125 -37.27 -5.74 -14.46
N GLU A 126 -37.39 -5.70 -13.13
CA GLU A 126 -38.70 -5.79 -12.43
C GLU A 126 -39.59 -4.56 -12.74
N MET A 127 -39.00 -3.36 -12.82
CA MET A 127 -39.71 -2.14 -13.20
C MET A 127 -40.28 -2.24 -14.63
N ILE A 128 -39.47 -2.64 -15.62
CA ILE A 128 -39.92 -2.82 -17.01
C ILE A 128 -40.97 -3.94 -17.11
N ALA A 129 -40.81 -5.03 -16.36
CA ALA A 129 -41.81 -6.10 -16.32
C ALA A 129 -43.17 -5.62 -15.76
N ARG A 130 -43.19 -4.68 -14.79
CA ARG A 130 -44.43 -4.03 -14.32
C ARG A 130 -45.03 -3.09 -15.36
N GLU A 131 -44.20 -2.26 -16.00
CA GLU A 131 -44.64 -1.31 -17.03
C GLU A 131 -45.32 -2.02 -18.21
N LEU A 132 -44.75 -3.14 -18.67
CA LEU A 132 -45.25 -3.94 -19.79
C LEU A 132 -46.49 -4.78 -19.45
N ASN A 133 -46.75 -5.05 -18.17
CA ASN A 133 -47.81 -5.96 -17.74
C ASN A 133 -49.01 -5.23 -17.10
N CYS A 134 -49.15 -3.92 -17.35
CA CYS A 134 -50.30 -3.11 -16.93
C CYS A 134 -51.48 -3.32 -17.90
N PRO A 135 -52.57 -4.01 -17.50
CA PRO A 135 -53.73 -4.17 -18.37
C PRO A 135 -54.49 -2.85 -18.47
N ALA A 136 -54.69 -2.37 -19.70
CA ALA A 136 -55.53 -1.21 -19.95
C ALA A 136 -56.98 -1.50 -19.51
N GLN A 137 -57.42 -0.90 -18.39
CA GLN A 137 -58.82 -0.94 -17.98
C GLN A 137 -59.63 0.09 -18.77
N SER A 138 -59.94 -0.26 -20.02
CA SER A 138 -60.99 0.39 -20.80
C SER A 138 -62.37 -0.10 -20.36
N SER A 139 -63.22 0.84 -19.93
CA SER A 139 -64.69 0.85 -19.96
C SER A 139 -65.45 -0.43 -20.34
N GLU A 140 -66.45 -0.81 -19.52
CA GLU A 140 -67.88 -0.64 -19.88
C GLU A 140 -68.83 -0.82 -18.66
N HIS A 141 -69.99 -0.15 -18.69
CA HIS A 141 -71.08 -0.32 -17.72
C HIS A 141 -72.13 -1.36 -18.25
N PRO A 142 -73.39 -1.40 -17.78
CA PRO A 142 -73.86 -2.45 -16.86
C PRO A 142 -74.87 -3.43 -17.51
N THR A 143 -75.05 -4.61 -16.92
CA THR A 143 -76.25 -5.45 -17.20
C THR A 143 -76.83 -6.03 -15.90
N VAL A 144 -78.17 -5.96 -15.80
CA VAL A 144 -78.99 -6.29 -14.62
C VAL A 144 -79.17 -7.81 -14.45
N GLY A 145 -79.16 -8.30 -13.20
CA GLY A 145 -79.43 -9.71 -12.83
C GLY A 145 -80.03 -9.86 -11.41
N ILE A 146 -80.76 -10.94 -11.14
CA ILE A 146 -81.83 -11.04 -10.10
C ILE A 146 -82.13 -12.52 -9.72
N VAL A 147 -82.79 -12.93 -8.62
CA VAL A 147 -83.50 -12.25 -7.49
C VAL A 147 -83.25 -13.02 -6.17
N GLU A 148 -83.07 -12.37 -5.00
CA GLU A 148 -83.24 -12.99 -3.66
C GLU A 148 -83.52 -11.90 -2.59
N GLN A 149 -84.74 -11.75 -2.05
CA GLN A 149 -85.43 -12.51 -0.97
C GLN A 149 -84.65 -12.61 0.36
N GLY A 150 -85.22 -12.11 1.47
CA GLY A 150 -84.52 -12.08 2.77
C GLY A 150 -85.26 -11.62 4.04
N SER A 151 -86.60 -11.69 4.09
CA SER A 151 -87.48 -11.41 5.26
C SER A 151 -87.55 -9.99 5.84
#